data_AF-A0A6V7J7P6-F1
#
_entry.id   AF-A0A6V7J7P6-F1
#
_cell.length_a   1.000
_cell.length_b   1.000
_cell.length_c   1.000
_cell.angle_alpha   90.00
_cell.angle_beta   90.00
_cell.angle_gamma   90.00
#
_symmetry.space_group_name_H-M   'P 1'
#
loop_
_entity.id
_entity.type
_entity.pdbx_description
1 polymer ?
#
loop_
_entity_poly.entity_id
_entity_poly.type
_entity_poly.pdbx_seq_one_letter_code
_entity_poly.pdbx_strand_id
1 'polypeptide(L)' 'MADLIERDAAQIASIQTLENGKPWKHAFGECMMTSQIFRYYAGWADKIHGQTATT' A
#
# COMPACT_ATOMS: atom_id res chain seq x y z
N MET A 1 -3.90 1.08 -8.54
CA MET A 1 -2.58 0.86 -7.91
C MET A 1 -2.61 -0.30 -6.92
N ALA A 2 -3.51 -0.28 -5.94
CA ALA A 2 -3.60 -1.34 -4.94
C ALA A 2 -3.81 -2.76 -5.55
N ASP A 3 -4.64 -2.88 -6.58
CA ASP A 3 -4.86 -4.17 -7.27
C ASP A 3 -3.60 -4.67 -8.00
N LEU A 4 -2.75 -3.77 -8.48
CA LEU A 4 -1.48 -4.13 -9.12
C LEU A 4 -0.48 -4.67 -8.09
N ILE A 5 -0.47 -4.10 -6.89
CA ILE A 5 0.37 -4.58 -5.78
C ILE A 5 -0.05 -5.98 -5.38
N GLU A 6 -1.36 -6.25 -5.28
CA GLU A 6 -1.87 -7.60 -4.96
C GLU A 6 -1.56 -8.61 -6.07
N ARG A 7 -1.75 -8.21 -7.34
CA ARG A 7 -1.42 -9.04 -8.50
C ARG A 7 0.04 -9.49 -8.48
N ASP A 8 0.95 -8.55 -8.18
CA ASP A 8 2.40 -8.79 -8.27
C ASP A 8 3.04 -9.12 -6.91
N ALA A 9 2.25 -9.29 -5.85
CA ALA A 9 2.73 -9.44 -4.47
C ALA A 9 3.77 -10.56 -4.29
N ALA A 10 3.59 -11.69 -4.97
CA ALA A 10 4.53 -12.81 -4.89
C ALA A 10 5.90 -12.47 -5.52
N GLN A 11 5.91 -11.74 -6.63
CA GLN A 11 7.14 -11.31 -7.28
C GLN A 11 7.85 -10.25 -6.43
N ILE A 12 7.11 -9.25 -5.96
CA ILE A 12 7.65 -8.19 -5.09
C ILE A 12 8.22 -8.78 -3.80
N ALA A 13 7.51 -9.72 -3.17
CA ALA A 13 7.98 -10.43 -1.98
C ALA A 13 9.28 -11.21 -2.23
N SER A 14 9.41 -11.83 -3.40
CA SER A 14 10.63 -12.58 -3.77
C SER A 14 11.83 -11.66 -3.93
N ILE A 15 11.65 -10.50 -4.57
CA ILE A 15 12.68 -9.46 -4.70
C ILE A 15 13.07 -8.92 -3.32
N GLN A 16 12.09 -8.57 -2.49
CA GLN A 16 12.31 -8.08 -1.12
C GLN A 16 13.08 -9.08 -0.25
N THR A 17 12.75 -10.37 -0.35
CA THR A 17 13.50 -11.44 0.33
C THR A 17 14.93 -11.56 -0.19
N LEU A 18 15.13 -11.46 -1.50
CA LEU A 18 16.46 -11.54 -2.10
C LEU A 18 17.35 -10.35 -1.68
N GLU A 19 16.81 -9.14 -1.71
CA GLU A 19 17.57 -7.91 -1.44
C GLU A 19 17.82 -7.69 0.06
N ASN A 20 16.81 -7.96 0.90
CA ASN A 20 16.84 -7.60 2.33
C ASN A 20 16.94 -8.81 3.27
N GLY A 21 16.95 -10.04 2.75
CA GLY A 21 17.04 -11.26 3.55
C GLY A 21 15.83 -11.57 4.43
N LYS A 22 14.73 -10.79 4.31
CA LYS A 22 13.52 -11.02 5.11
C LYS A 22 12.81 -12.31 4.69
N PRO A 23 12.20 -13.08 5.62
CA PRO A 23 11.40 -14.24 5.26
C PRO A 23 10.31 -13.87 4.24
N TRP A 24 10.13 -14.68 3.20
CA TRP A 24 9.18 -14.42 2.12
C TRP A 24 7.75 -14.15 2.62
N LYS A 25 7.31 -14.88 3.65
CA LYS A 25 5.99 -14.66 4.26
C LYS A 25 5.82 -13.26 4.85
N HIS A 26 6.89 -12.70 5.44
CA HIS A 26 6.85 -11.32 5.95
C HIS A 26 6.78 -10.33 4.79
N ALA A 27 7.62 -10.50 3.77
CA ALA A 27 7.61 -9.65 2.57
C ALA A 27 6.26 -9.65 1.85
N PHE A 28 5.64 -10.82 1.74
CA PHE A 28 4.30 -10.97 1.17
C PHE A 28 3.25 -10.26 2.02
N GLY A 29 3.32 -10.41 3.34
CA GLY A 29 2.43 -9.69 4.28
C GLY A 29 2.53 -8.17 4.15
N GLU A 30 3.75 -7.63 3.98
CA GLU A 30 3.97 -6.21 3.73
C GLU A 30 3.35 -5.73 2.40
N CYS A 31 3.40 -6.54 1.34
CA CYS A 31 2.74 -6.23 0.08
C CYS A 31 1.21 -6.10 0.27
N MET A 32 0.60 -7.05 0.98
CA MET A 32 -0.83 -7.01 1.29
C MET A 32 -1.19 -5.80 2.15
N MET A 33 -0.41 -5.51 3.19
CA MET A 33 -0.59 -4.32 4.02
C MET A 33 -0.50 -3.03 3.20
N THR A 34 0.49 -2.95 2.30
CA THR A 34 0.71 -1.79 1.43
C THR A 34 -0.51 -1.56 0.53
N SER A 35 -1.08 -2.62 -0.07
CA SER A 35 -2.31 -2.51 -0.86
C SER A 35 -3.48 -1.93 -0.05
N GLN A 36 -3.63 -2.30 1.23
CA GLN A 36 -4.66 -1.77 2.10
C GLN A 36 -4.43 -0.29 2.42
N ILE A 37 -3.19 0.11 2.65
CA ILE A 37 -2.81 1.51 2.86
C ILE A 37 -3.18 2.37 1.64
N PHE A 38 -2.90 1.87 0.43
CA PHE A 38 -3.31 2.56 -0.79
C PHE A 38 -4.83 2.74 -0.87
N ARG A 39 -5.61 1.71 -0.53
CA ARG A 39 -7.08 1.82 -0.53
C ARG A 39 -7.60 2.77 0.54
N TYR A 40 -7.01 2.76 1.72
CA TYR A 40 -7.36 3.68 2.79
C TYR A 40 -7.18 5.14 2.35
N TYR A 41 -6.00 5.51 1.85
CA TYR A 41 -5.75 6.88 1.41
C TYR A 41 -6.52 7.26 0.14
N ALA A 42 -6.73 6.34 -0.80
CA ALA A 42 -7.61 6.59 -1.93
C ALA A 42 -9.04 6.92 -1.46
N GLY A 43 -9.52 6.25 -0.42
CA GLY A 43 -10.82 6.55 0.21
C GLY A 43 -10.88 7.89 0.95
N TRP A 44 -9.75 8.58 1.19
CA TRP A 44 -9.70 9.93 1.76
C TRP A 44 -9.49 11.03 0.71
N ALA A 45 -9.16 10.65 -0.54
CA ALA A 45 -8.71 11.59 -1.56
C ALA A 45 -9.71 12.70 -1.89
N ASP A 46 -11.00 12.44 -1.72
CA ASP A 46 -12.10 13.36 -1.99
C ASP A 46 -12.78 13.89 -0.74
N LYS A 47 -12.18 13.74 0.46
CA LYS A 47 -12.86 14.06 1.74
C LYS A 47 -12.28 15.23 2.51
N ILE A 48 -11.17 15.80 2.04
CA ILE A 48 -10.47 16.89 2.71
C ILE A 48 -10.77 18.19 1.94
N HIS A 49 -11.79 18.93 2.39
CA HIS A 49 -12.33 20.09 1.66
C HIS A 49 -11.96 21.46 2.26
N GLY A 50 -11.33 21.50 3.44
CA GLY A 50 -11.09 22.75 4.16
C GLY A 50 -12.39 23.45 4.60
N GLN A 51 -12.27 24.68 5.09
CA GLN A 51 -13.40 25.53 5.50
C GLN A 51 -13.13 26.97 5.07
N THR A 52 -14.17 27.70 4.64
CA THR A 52 -14.05 29.14 4.35
C THR A 52 -14.31 29.93 5.63
N ALA A 53 -13.35 30.76 6.05
CA ALA A 53 -13.56 31.67 7.17
C ALA A 53 -14.31 32.91 6.67
N THR A 54 -15.51 33.14 7.18
CA THR A 54 -16.26 34.37 6.91
C THR A 54 -15.93 35.38 8.01
N THR A 55 -15.26 36.47 7.63
CA THR A 55 -15.07 37.67 8.48
C THR A 55 -15.87 38.81 7.88
#